data_AF-A0AAW5EYP7-F1
#
_entry.id   AF-A0AAW5EYP7-F1
#
_cell.length_a   1.000
_cell.length_b   1.000
_cell.length_c   1.000
_cell.angle_alpha   90.00
_cell.angle_beta   90.00
_cell.angle_gamma   90.00
#
_symmetry.space_group_name_H-M   'P 1'
#
loop_
_entity.id
_entity.type
_entity.pdbx_description
1 polymer ?
#
loop_
_entity_poly.entity_id
_entity_poly.type
_entity_poly.pdbx_seq_one_letter_code
_entity_poly.pdbx_strand_id
1 'polypeptide(L)' 'TYREQTAPILPYYEGERRLYRVDGMADIDAVTKEVFAVIDSITKK' A
#
# COMPACT_ATOMS: atom_id res chain seq x y z
N THR A 1 3.20 15.19 -11.34
CA THR A 1 2.68 15.01 -9.96
C THR A 1 3.48 13.93 -9.25
N TYR A 2 3.56 13.95 -7.91
CA TYR A 2 4.33 12.97 -7.12
C TYR A 2 4.07 11.51 -7.54
N ARG A 3 2.81 11.20 -7.89
CA ARG A 3 2.37 9.89 -8.43
C ARG A 3 3.12 9.43 -9.68
N GLU A 4 3.46 10.34 -10.60
CA GLU A 4 4.11 9.99 -11.88
C GLU A 4 5.60 9.68 -11.70
N GLN A 5 6.23 10.22 -10.65
CA GLN A 5 7.65 9.99 -10.34
C GLN A 5 7.87 8.68 -9.60
N THR A 6 6.88 8.20 -8.83
CA THR A 6 6.94 6.91 -8.12
C THR A 6 6.29 5.77 -8.91
N ALA A 7 5.55 6.06 -9.98
CA ALA A 7 4.92 5.06 -10.83
C ALA A 7 5.86 3.97 -11.39
N PRO A 8 7.14 4.23 -11.74
CA PRO A 8 8.01 3.22 -12.37
C PRO A 8 8.29 1.98 -11.51
N ILE A 9 8.15 2.07 -10.19
CA ILE A 9 8.38 0.93 -9.28
C ILE A 9 7.12 0.08 -9.06
N LEU A 10 5.94 0.58 -9.43
CA LEU A 10 4.68 -0.15 -9.24
C LEU A 10 4.63 -1.45 -10.05
N PRO A 11 5.01 -1.50 -11.34
CA PRO A 11 5.01 -2.75 -12.10
C PRO A 11 5.91 -3.83 -11.50
N TYR A 12 7.03 -3.43 -10.88
CA TYR A 12 7.95 -4.35 -10.21
C TYR A 12 7.27 -5.05 -9.03
N TYR A 13 6.60 -4.29 -8.15
CA TYR A 13 5.89 -4.87 -6.99
C TYR A 13 4.58 -5.58 -7.34
N GLU A 14 3.89 -5.17 -8.41
CA GLU A 14 2.72 -5.90 -8.93
C GLU A 14 3.11 -7.29 -9.46
N GLY A 15 4.25 -7.39 -10.16
CA GLY A 15 4.79 -8.65 -10.66
C GLY A 15 5.09 -9.66 -9.54
N GLU A 16 5.56 -9.18 -8.38
CA GLU A 16 5.80 -10.02 -7.21
C GLU A 16 4.54 -10.31 -6.36
N ARG A 17 3.37 -9.75 -6.71
CA ARG A 17 2.14 -9.77 -5.89
C ARG A 17 2.35 -9.20 -4.48
N ARG A 18 3.23 -8.21 -4.34
CA ARG A 18 3.55 -7.55 -3.05
C ARG A 18 3.03 -6.11 -2.99
N LEU A 19 2.29 -5.66 -4.01
CA LEU A 19 1.68 -4.34 -4.01
C LEU A 19 0.35 -4.34 -3.25
N TYR A 20 0.28 -3.53 -2.20
CA TYR A 20 -0.94 -3.23 -1.45
C TYR A 20 -1.26 -1.74 -1.60
N ARG A 21 -2.53 -1.40 -1.80
CA ARG A 21 -3.00 -0.03 -2.00
C ARG A 21 -3.72 0.44 -0.72
N VAL A 22 -3.38 1.64 -0.27
CA VAL A 22 -3.96 2.32 0.91
C VAL A 22 -4.36 3.72 0.48
N ASP A 23 -5.49 4.23 0.97
CA ASP A 23 -5.91 5.60 0.69
C ASP A 23 -5.21 6.59 1.63
N GLY A 24 -4.07 7.12 1.20
CA GLY A 24 -3.30 8.10 1.98
C GLY A 24 -3.94 9.48 2.13
N MET A 25 -5.11 9.74 1.52
CA MET A 25 -5.84 11.01 1.67
C MET A 25 -6.97 10.94 2.71
N ALA A 26 -7.20 9.77 3.31
CA ALA A 26 -8.16 9.59 4.39
C ALA A 26 -7.67 10.19 5.72
N ASP A 27 -8.53 10.14 6.74
CA ASP A 27 -8.16 10.50 8.11
C ASP A 27 -7.00 9.62 8.63
N ILE A 28 -6.09 10.19 9.42
CA ILE A 28 -4.89 9.50 9.90
C ILE A 28 -5.21 8.20 10.66
N ASP A 29 -6.32 8.16 11.39
CA ASP A 29 -6.76 6.96 12.11
C ASP A 29 -7.26 5.89 11.13
N ALA A 30 -7.89 6.29 10.02
CA ALA A 30 -8.31 5.39 8.95
C ALA A 30 -7.09 4.82 8.21
N VAL A 31 -6.14 5.68 7.83
CA VAL A 31 -4.88 5.26 7.18
C VAL A 31 -4.12 4.27 8.07
N THR A 32 -4.01 4.57 9.37
CA THR A 32 -3.34 3.69 10.33
C THR A 32 -3.99 2.31 10.38
N LYS A 33 -5.33 2.24 10.45
CA LYS A 33 -6.07 0.98 10.44
C LYS A 33 -5.86 0.19 9.15
N GLU A 34 -5.89 0.86 8.00
CA GLU A 34 -5.65 0.21 6.69
C GLU A 34 -4.24 -0.39 6.60
N VAL A 35 -3.23 0.34 7.06
CA VAL A 35 -1.84 -0.15 7.08
C VAL A 35 -1.70 -1.39 7.98
N PHE A 36 -2.25 -1.36 9.20
CA PHE A 36 -2.21 -2.52 10.08
C PHE A 36 -2.97 -3.72 9.51
N ALA A 37 -4.11 -3.51 8.85
CA ALA A 37 -4.86 -4.58 8.20
C ALA A 37 -4.04 -5.26 7.09
N VAL A 38 -3.28 -4.49 6.30
CA VAL A 38 -2.35 -5.02 5.30
C VAL A 38 -1.25 -5.85 5.96
N ILE A 39 -0.60 -5.33 7.00
CA ILE A 39 0.47 -6.05 7.71
C ILE A 39 -0.04 -7.36 8.33
N ASP A 40 -1.22 -7.32 8.95
CA ASP A 40 -1.89 -8.49 9.50
C ASP A 40 -2.16 -9.54 8.42
N SER A 41 -2.59 -9.12 7.23
CA SER A 41 -2.85 -10.03 6.10
C SER A 41 -1.60 -10.75 5.58
N ILE A 42 -0.42 -10.14 5.77
CA ILE A 42 0.88 -10.69 5.35
C ILE A 42 1.46 -11.60 6.44
N THR A 43 1.15 -11.34 7.71
CA THR A 43 1.78 -12.00 8.86
C THR A 43 0.94 -13.10 9.50
N LYS A 44 -0.39 -13.07 9.35
CA LYS A 44 -1.26 -14.18 9.76
C LYS A 44 -1.06 -15.37 8.83
N LYS A 45 -0.38 -16.39 9.36
CA LYS A 45 -0.30 -17.75 8.78
C LYS A 45 -1.60 -18.51 8.97
#